data_AF-A0A7X0XAS6-F1
#
_entry.id   AF-A0A7X0XAS6-F1
#
_cell.length_a   1.000
_cell.length_b   1.000
_cell.length_c   1.000
_cell.angle_alpha   90.00
_cell.angle_beta   90.00
_cell.angle_gamma   90.00
#
_symmetry.space_group_name_H-M   'P 1'
#
loop_
_entity.id
_entity.type
_entity.pdbx_description
1 polymer ?
#
loop_
_entity_poly.entity_id
_entity_poly.type
_entity_poly.pdbx_seq_one_letter_code
_entity_poly.pdbx_strand_id
1 'polypeptide(L)'
;MIAKGSGHGLENFKPYFSANGSATLKVTPSAIKAEADRLTVVSAQLEHLEKTMHFYQEEERVSSQRLRNELNNETSAGGSLSELTSREVDDILTRHSQKYENGVYCFHKPDKFEELYEMIYRVKKRISEFRLQLGSAADKFQQQDVELGNWIENNSKGLF
;
A
#
# COMPACT_ATOMS: atom_id res chain seq x y z
N MET A 1 4.12 32.76 31.50
CA MET A 1 2.76 33.13 31.94
C MET A 1 2.04 33.71 30.73
N ILE A 2 0.94 33.11 30.30
CA ILE A 2 0.08 33.65 29.23
C ILE A 2 -1.17 34.18 29.92
N ALA A 3 -1.44 35.47 29.74
CA ALA A 3 -2.61 36.12 30.31
C ALA A 3 -3.88 35.46 29.75
N LYS A 4 -4.73 34.95 30.65
CA LYS A 4 -6.10 34.53 30.32
C LYS A 4 -6.91 35.79 30.05
N GLY A 5 -7.19 36.07 28.78
CA GLY A 5 -8.14 37.10 28.38
C GLY A 5 -9.57 36.60 28.60
N SER A 6 -10.26 37.16 29.59
CA SER A 6 -11.62 36.81 30.03
C SER A 6 -12.73 37.44 29.16
N GLY A 7 -12.63 37.41 27.82
CA GLY A 7 -13.67 38.02 26.98
C GLY A 7 -13.55 37.77 25.48
N HIS A 8 -14.62 38.06 24.74
CA HIS A 8 -14.76 37.94 23.27
C HIS A 8 -13.91 38.94 22.45
N GLY A 9 -12.85 39.50 23.03
CA GLY A 9 -12.03 40.55 22.39
C GLY A 9 -11.07 40.01 21.32
N LEU A 10 -10.85 40.81 20.27
CA LEU A 10 -9.98 40.50 19.11
C LEU A 10 -8.55 40.07 19.52
N GLU A 11 -8.06 40.54 20.66
CA GLU A 11 -6.75 40.17 21.23
C GLU A 11 -6.60 38.66 21.50
N ASN A 12 -7.69 37.96 21.82
CA ASN A 12 -7.67 36.51 22.02
C ASN A 12 -7.62 35.73 20.69
N PHE A 13 -7.97 36.38 19.57
CA PHE A 13 -7.95 35.77 18.24
C PHE A 13 -6.61 35.98 17.52
N LYS A 14 -5.88 37.06 17.81
CA LYS A 14 -4.57 37.37 17.20
C LYS A 14 -3.58 36.19 17.12
N PRO A 15 -3.43 35.32 18.14
CA PRO A 15 -2.50 34.18 18.07
C PRO A 15 -2.88 33.11 17.03
N TYR A 16 -4.12 33.14 16.54
CA TYR A 16 -4.66 32.20 15.57
C TYR A 16 -4.63 32.75 14.13
N PHE A 17 -4.02 33.90 13.88
CA PHE A 17 -3.83 34.49 12.56
C PHE A 17 -2.34 34.77 12.30
N SER A 18 -1.88 34.54 11.08
CA SER A 18 -0.52 34.84 10.64
C SER A 18 -0.36 36.33 10.36
N ALA A 19 0.88 36.80 10.20
CA ALA A 19 1.21 38.23 10.06
C ALA A 19 0.55 38.93 8.85
N ASN A 20 0.10 38.17 7.86
CA ASN A 20 -0.65 38.62 6.68
C ASN A 20 -2.18 38.59 6.88
N GLY A 21 -2.68 38.27 8.07
CA GLY A 21 -4.10 38.24 8.39
C GLY A 21 -4.84 36.94 8.02
N SER A 22 -4.18 35.92 7.44
CA SER A 22 -4.79 34.61 7.23
C SER A 22 -4.86 33.80 8.52
N ALA A 23 -5.82 32.88 8.64
CA ALA A 23 -5.86 31.98 9.79
C ALA A 23 -4.60 31.10 9.84
N THR A 24 -3.98 30.96 11.01
CA THR A 24 -2.85 30.06 11.21
C THR A 24 -3.38 28.63 11.26
N LEU A 25 -3.22 27.90 10.16
CA LEU A 25 -3.59 26.50 10.08
C LEU A 25 -2.59 25.63 10.84
N LYS A 26 -3.09 24.75 11.72
CA LYS A 26 -2.25 23.72 12.37
C LYS A 26 -1.71 22.69 11.38
N VAL A 27 -2.44 22.44 10.29
CA VAL A 27 -2.04 21.58 9.17
C VAL A 27 -2.42 22.30 7.89
N THR A 28 -1.44 22.54 7.00
CA THR A 28 -1.69 23.21 5.72
C THR A 28 -2.23 22.20 4.69
N PRO A 29 -3.05 22.64 3.72
CA PRO A 29 -3.47 21.79 2.59
C PRO A 29 -2.29 21.19 1.83
N SER A 30 -1.17 21.91 1.73
CA SER A 30 0.08 21.41 1.15
C SER A 30 0.69 20.23 1.92
N ALA A 31 0.64 20.25 3.26
CA ALA A 31 1.10 19.14 4.09
C ALA A 31 0.19 17.91 3.93
N ILE A 32 -1.12 18.12 3.81
CA ILE A 32 -2.10 17.03 3.53
C ILE A 32 -1.79 16.38 2.18
N LYS A 33 -1.55 17.19 1.15
CA LYS A 33 -1.21 16.71 -0.20
C LYS A 33 0.10 15.93 -0.22
N ALA A 34 1.14 16.42 0.46
CA ALA A 34 2.42 15.71 0.55
C ALA A 34 2.29 14.32 1.20
N GLU A 35 1.41 14.19 2.20
CA GLU A 35 1.14 12.89 2.83
C GLU A 35 0.35 11.95 1.91
N ALA A 36 -0.61 12.49 1.14
CA ALA A 36 -1.31 11.73 0.10
C ALA A 36 -0.38 11.24 -1.02
N ASP A 37 0.64 12.02 -1.38
CA ASP A 37 1.66 11.63 -2.35
C ASP A 37 2.54 10.48 -1.82
N ARG A 38 2.95 10.56 -0.54
CA ARG A 38 3.70 9.46 0.12
C ARG A 38 2.89 8.15 0.13
N LEU A 39 1.60 8.23 0.43
CA LEU A 39 0.70 7.08 0.40
C LEU A 39 0.60 6.47 -1.01
N THR A 40 0.69 7.29 -2.05
CA THR A 40 0.73 6.83 -3.45
C THR A 40 2.00 6.01 -3.72
N VAL A 41 3.15 6.46 -3.22
CA VAL A 41 4.41 5.72 -3.33
C VAL A 41 4.32 4.36 -2.63
N VAL A 42 3.75 4.32 -1.42
CA VAL A 42 3.56 3.05 -0.69
C VAL A 42 2.64 2.10 -1.45
N SER A 43 1.53 2.59 -2.01
CA SER A 43 0.65 1.77 -2.86
C SER A 43 1.38 1.20 -4.07
N ALA A 44 2.22 1.99 -4.75
CA ALA A 44 3.00 1.52 -5.89
C ALA A 44 4.05 0.45 -5.49
N GLN A 45 4.67 0.60 -4.31
CA GLN A 45 5.59 -0.42 -3.78
C GLN A 45 4.87 -1.73 -3.46
N LEU A 46 3.66 -1.68 -2.91
CA LEU A 46 2.85 -2.86 -2.64
C LEU A 46 2.43 -3.57 -3.93
N GLU A 47 2.08 -2.82 -4.98
CA GLU A 47 1.81 -3.38 -6.32
C GLU A 47 3.05 -4.02 -6.94
N HIS A 48 4.21 -3.42 -6.75
CA HIS A 48 5.46 -4.01 -7.21
C HIS A 48 5.75 -5.32 -6.48
N LEU A 49 5.58 -5.35 -5.15
CA LEU A 49 5.75 -6.56 -4.35
C LEU A 49 4.80 -7.67 -4.81
N GLU A 50 3.52 -7.36 -5.01
CA GLU A 50 2.50 -8.28 -5.53
C GLU A 50 2.94 -8.92 -6.86
N LYS A 51 3.39 -8.09 -7.82
CA LYS A 51 3.89 -8.56 -9.12
C LYS A 51 5.14 -9.44 -8.98
N THR A 52 6.08 -9.06 -8.12
CA THR A 52 7.31 -9.84 -7.88
C THR A 52 6.99 -11.20 -7.27
N MET A 53 6.01 -11.28 -6.36
CA MET A 53 5.59 -12.56 -5.78
C MET A 53 4.90 -13.46 -6.81
N HIS A 54 4.04 -12.91 -7.66
CA HIS A 54 3.48 -13.66 -8.79
C HIS A 54 4.56 -14.18 -9.74
N PHE A 55 5.55 -13.35 -10.04
CA PHE A 55 6.70 -13.76 -10.85
C PHE A 55 7.45 -14.93 -10.21
N TYR A 56 7.73 -14.90 -8.91
CA TYR A 56 8.38 -16.02 -8.23
C TYR A 56 7.55 -17.30 -8.21
N GLN A 57 6.23 -17.22 -8.04
CA GLN A 57 5.37 -18.41 -8.16
C GLN A 57 5.41 -19.01 -9.56
N GLU A 58 5.43 -18.17 -10.60
CA GLU A 58 5.51 -18.64 -11.98
C GLU A 58 6.88 -19.23 -12.32
N GLU A 59 7.97 -18.58 -11.90
CA GLU A 59 9.33 -19.09 -12.06
C GLU A 59 9.52 -20.44 -11.36
N GLU A 60 8.97 -20.59 -10.14
CA GLU A 60 8.98 -21.88 -9.44
C GLU A 60 8.18 -22.92 -10.22
N ARG A 61 6.98 -22.58 -10.71
CA ARG A 61 6.14 -23.50 -11.49
C ARG A 61 6.86 -24.01 -12.73
N VAL A 62 7.49 -23.10 -13.49
CA VAL A 62 8.27 -23.44 -14.69
C VAL A 62 9.48 -24.30 -14.33
N SER A 63 10.21 -23.93 -13.28
CA SER A 63 11.40 -24.66 -12.82
C SER A 63 11.04 -26.06 -12.31
N SER A 64 9.93 -26.20 -11.60
CA SER A 64 9.42 -27.48 -11.11
C SER A 64 9.02 -28.41 -12.26
N GLN A 65 8.32 -27.86 -13.27
CA GLN A 65 7.99 -28.63 -14.47
C GLN A 65 9.23 -29.08 -15.23
N ARG A 66 10.22 -28.19 -15.34
CA ARG A 66 11.51 -28.51 -15.96
C ARG A 66 12.25 -29.61 -15.20
N LEU A 67 12.34 -29.51 -13.88
CA LEU A 67 12.93 -30.53 -13.02
C LEU A 67 12.24 -31.89 -13.22
N ARG A 68 10.90 -31.93 -13.25
CA ARG A 68 10.15 -33.16 -13.53
C ARG A 68 10.51 -33.75 -14.89
N ASN A 69 10.61 -32.92 -15.93
CA ASN A 69 10.98 -33.39 -17.26
C ASN A 69 12.42 -33.92 -17.33
N GLU A 70 13.36 -33.25 -16.65
CA GLU A 70 14.75 -33.69 -16.53
C GLU A 70 14.83 -35.04 -15.82
N LEU A 71 14.12 -35.20 -14.69
CA LEU A 71 14.06 -36.48 -13.96
C LEU A 71 13.41 -37.61 -14.78
N ASN A 72 12.39 -37.33 -15.59
CA ASN A 72 11.81 -38.32 -16.50
C ASN A 72 12.82 -38.78 -17.55
N ASN A 73 13.68 -37.89 -18.04
CA ASN A 73 14.73 -38.25 -18.99
C ASN A 73 15.83 -39.07 -18.30
N GLU A 74 16.24 -38.69 -17.10
CA GLU A 74 17.30 -39.39 -16.35
C GLU A 74 16.89 -40.78 -15.85
N THR A 75 15.59 -41.01 -15.62
CA THR A 75 15.05 -42.33 -15.23
C THR A 75 14.70 -43.21 -16.40
N SER A 76 14.82 -42.71 -17.64
CA SER A 76 14.62 -43.52 -18.84
C SER A 76 15.79 -44.50 -19.06
N ALA A 77 15.59 -45.51 -19.91
CA ALA A 77 16.62 -46.51 -20.19
C ALA A 77 17.91 -45.85 -20.74
N GLY A 78 19.03 -46.05 -20.03
CA GLY A 78 20.32 -45.45 -20.37
C GLY A 78 20.59 -44.08 -19.73
N GLY A 79 19.65 -43.56 -18.92
CA GLY A 79 19.86 -42.37 -18.09
C GLY A 79 20.65 -42.64 -16.82
N SER A 80 21.14 -41.58 -16.18
CA SER A 80 21.93 -41.63 -14.93
C SER A 80 21.17 -42.22 -13.74
N LEU A 81 19.85 -42.14 -13.78
CA LEU A 81 18.94 -42.59 -12.72
C LEU A 81 18.04 -43.73 -13.22
N SER A 82 18.47 -44.51 -14.22
CA SER A 82 17.65 -45.58 -14.82
C SER A 82 17.19 -46.66 -13.84
N GLU A 83 17.86 -46.78 -12.70
CA GLU A 83 17.49 -47.70 -11.63
C GLU A 83 16.30 -47.21 -10.80
N LEU A 84 15.99 -45.91 -10.86
CA LEU A 84 14.83 -45.34 -10.19
C LEU A 84 13.58 -45.50 -11.04
N THR A 85 12.51 -45.94 -10.40
CA THR A 85 11.17 -45.94 -10.99
C THR A 85 10.56 -44.53 -10.95
N SER A 86 9.63 -44.27 -11.88
CA SER A 86 8.86 -43.01 -11.87
C SER A 86 8.14 -42.75 -10.53
N ARG A 87 7.73 -43.83 -9.84
CA ARG A 87 7.09 -43.77 -8.54
C ARG A 87 8.05 -43.32 -7.44
N GLU A 88 9.29 -43.80 -7.42
CA GLU A 88 10.30 -43.36 -6.45
C GLU A 88 10.64 -41.87 -6.64
N VAL A 89 10.70 -41.41 -7.90
CA VAL A 89 10.85 -39.98 -8.20
C VAL A 89 9.66 -39.18 -7.68
N ASP A 90 8.43 -39.64 -7.92
CA ASP A 90 7.22 -38.98 -7.40
C ASP A 90 7.20 -38.93 -5.87
N ASP A 91 7.54 -40.03 -5.19
CA ASP A 91 7.59 -40.08 -3.72
C ASP A 91 8.59 -39.06 -3.14
N ILE A 92 9.75 -38.86 -3.81
CA ILE A 92 10.74 -37.84 -3.42
C ILE A 92 10.18 -36.44 -3.65
N LEU A 93 9.65 -36.15 -4.84
CA LEU A 93 9.11 -34.83 -5.16
C LEU A 93 7.94 -34.46 -4.25
N THR A 94 7.02 -35.39 -3.99
CA THR A 94 5.92 -35.19 -3.03
C THR A 94 6.44 -34.88 -1.64
N ARG A 95 7.46 -35.62 -1.14
CA ARG A 95 8.04 -35.41 0.19
C ARG A 95 8.63 -34.01 0.36
N HIS A 96 9.21 -33.45 -0.69
CA HIS A 96 9.86 -32.14 -0.64
C HIS A 96 8.94 -30.99 -1.04
N SER A 97 7.86 -31.26 -1.75
CA SER A 97 6.85 -30.26 -2.10
C SER A 97 5.97 -29.87 -0.90
N GLN A 98 5.45 -28.65 -0.93
CA GLN A 98 4.41 -28.19 0.00
C GLN A 98 3.01 -28.57 -0.51
N LYS A 99 2.83 -28.62 -1.85
CA LYS A 99 1.58 -28.95 -2.51
C LYS A 99 1.85 -29.53 -3.89
N TYR A 100 0.98 -30.41 -4.36
CA TYR A 100 0.93 -30.86 -5.75
C TYR A 100 -0.37 -30.40 -6.37
N GLU A 101 -0.31 -29.63 -7.46
CA GLU A 101 -1.48 -29.03 -8.10
C GLU A 101 -1.29 -28.94 -9.61
N ASN A 102 -2.32 -29.33 -10.36
CA ASN A 102 -2.34 -29.27 -11.84
C ASN A 102 -1.11 -29.90 -12.52
N GLY A 103 -0.59 -30.99 -11.93
CA GLY A 103 0.58 -31.69 -12.47
C GLY A 103 1.94 -31.14 -12.03
N VAL A 104 1.98 -30.07 -11.21
CA VAL A 104 3.21 -29.39 -10.79
C VAL A 104 3.40 -29.48 -9.28
N TYR A 105 4.65 -29.76 -8.87
CA TYR A 105 5.06 -29.72 -7.47
C TYR A 105 5.38 -28.28 -7.08
N CYS A 106 4.64 -27.72 -6.12
CA CYS A 106 4.92 -26.42 -5.51
C CYS A 106 5.83 -26.61 -4.30
N PHE A 107 6.89 -25.81 -4.21
CA PHE A 107 7.85 -25.85 -3.10
C PHE A 107 7.71 -24.64 -2.16
N HIS A 108 7.07 -23.57 -2.63
CA HIS A 108 6.62 -22.46 -1.79
C HIS A 108 5.43 -22.88 -0.93
N LYS A 109 5.22 -22.18 0.20
CA LYS A 109 4.05 -22.37 1.08
C LYS A 109 2.85 -21.61 0.50
N PRO A 110 1.84 -22.27 -0.10
CA PRO A 110 0.77 -21.57 -0.81
C PRO A 110 -0.05 -20.67 0.13
N ASP A 111 -0.34 -21.15 1.34
CA ASP A 111 -1.08 -20.38 2.36
C ASP A 111 -0.38 -19.06 2.72
N LYS A 112 0.97 -19.02 2.69
CA LYS A 112 1.72 -17.80 2.97
C LYS A 112 1.68 -16.78 1.84
N PHE A 113 1.59 -17.26 0.60
CA PHE A 113 1.37 -16.37 -0.53
C PHE A 113 -0.05 -15.81 -0.53
N GLU A 114 -1.06 -16.64 -0.23
CA GLU A 114 -2.44 -16.18 -0.09
C GLU A 114 -2.59 -15.14 1.05
N GLU A 115 -2.03 -15.43 2.23
CA GLU A 115 -1.98 -14.48 3.35
C GLU A 115 -1.34 -13.14 2.94
N LEU A 116 -0.26 -13.19 2.15
CA LEU A 116 0.43 -12.00 1.65
C LEU A 116 -0.45 -11.20 0.66
N TYR A 117 -1.09 -11.87 -0.30
CA TYR A 117 -1.97 -11.21 -1.27
C TYR A 117 -3.19 -10.58 -0.59
N GLU A 118 -3.82 -11.28 0.34
CA GLU A 118 -4.90 -10.71 1.15
C GLU A 118 -4.44 -9.48 1.94
N MET A 119 -3.26 -9.57 2.57
CA MET A 119 -2.70 -8.45 3.33
C MET A 119 -2.44 -7.24 2.42
N ILE A 120 -1.80 -7.45 1.27
CA ILE A 120 -1.53 -6.40 0.28
C ILE A 120 -2.84 -5.75 -0.16
N TYR A 121 -3.86 -6.53 -0.49
CA TYR A 121 -5.17 -6.03 -0.89
C TYR A 121 -5.81 -5.17 0.22
N ARG A 122 -5.83 -5.66 1.46
CA ARG A 122 -6.41 -4.92 2.60
C ARG A 122 -5.66 -3.61 2.85
N VAL A 123 -4.33 -3.61 2.76
CA VAL A 123 -3.53 -2.40 2.97
C VAL A 123 -3.77 -1.40 1.83
N LYS A 124 -3.75 -1.83 0.57
CA LYS A 124 -4.06 -0.96 -0.59
C LYS A 124 -5.44 -0.32 -0.47
N LYS A 125 -6.44 -1.09 -0.05
CA LYS A 125 -7.81 -0.59 0.20
C LYS A 125 -7.81 0.49 1.28
N ARG A 126 -7.18 0.25 2.44
CA ARG A 126 -7.08 1.23 3.54
C ARG A 126 -6.35 2.50 3.11
N ILE A 127 -5.28 2.38 2.33
CA ILE A 127 -4.56 3.54 1.79
C ILE A 127 -5.47 4.36 0.87
N SER A 128 -6.20 3.70 -0.02
CA SER A 128 -7.14 4.38 -0.94
C SER A 128 -8.24 5.12 -0.18
N GLU A 129 -8.88 4.47 0.78
CA GLU A 129 -9.92 5.08 1.63
C GLU A 129 -9.38 6.28 2.41
N PHE A 130 -8.19 6.15 3.01
CA PHE A 130 -7.57 7.24 3.76
C PHE A 130 -7.18 8.42 2.87
N ARG A 131 -6.70 8.17 1.64
CA ARG A 131 -6.43 9.22 0.65
C ARG A 131 -7.69 9.99 0.26
N LEU A 132 -8.82 9.31 0.08
CA LEU A 132 -10.10 9.97 -0.19
C LEU A 132 -10.53 10.87 0.98
N GLN A 133 -10.33 10.41 2.21
CA GLN A 133 -10.62 11.21 3.41
C GLN A 133 -9.71 12.45 3.51
N LEU A 134 -8.41 12.29 3.23
CA LEU A 134 -7.46 13.41 3.20
C LEU A 134 -7.83 14.44 2.13
N GLY A 135 -8.19 13.99 0.92
CA GLY A 135 -8.67 14.87 -0.15
C GLY A 135 -9.90 15.66 0.26
N SER A 136 -10.94 14.98 0.79
CA SER A 136 -12.15 15.64 1.26
C SER A 136 -11.89 16.64 2.40
N ALA A 137 -10.96 16.33 3.30
CA ALA A 137 -10.58 17.24 4.37
C ALA A 137 -9.87 18.49 3.80
N ALA A 138 -8.93 18.31 2.86
CA ALA A 138 -8.23 19.42 2.22
C ALA A 138 -9.20 20.34 1.46
N ASP A 139 -10.14 19.78 0.70
CA ASP A 139 -11.15 20.54 -0.04
C ASP A 139 -12.04 21.36 0.92
N LYS A 140 -12.48 20.74 2.02
CA LYS A 140 -13.26 21.44 3.05
C LYS A 140 -12.47 22.57 3.71
N PHE A 141 -11.20 22.35 4.04
CA PHE A 141 -10.35 23.40 4.59
C PHE A 141 -10.19 24.56 3.62
N GLN A 142 -9.95 24.29 2.35
CA GLN A 142 -9.83 25.32 1.33
C GLN A 142 -11.14 26.09 1.12
N GLN A 143 -12.28 25.39 1.11
CA GLN A 143 -13.60 26.02 1.00
C GLN A 143 -13.85 26.96 2.19
N GLN A 144 -13.58 26.51 3.41
CA GLN A 144 -13.75 27.33 4.61
C GLN A 144 -12.84 28.55 4.61
N ASP A 145 -11.60 28.41 4.14
CA ASP A 145 -10.65 29.53 4.03
C ASP A 145 -11.15 30.59 3.02
N VAL A 146 -11.65 30.16 1.86
CA VAL A 146 -12.25 31.05 0.85
C VAL A 146 -13.51 31.74 1.37
N GLU A 147 -14.41 30.99 2.01
CA GLU A 147 -15.64 31.55 2.60
C GLU A 147 -15.32 32.60 3.68
N LEU A 148 -14.34 32.32 4.55
CA LEU A 148 -13.89 33.25 5.57
C LEU A 148 -13.26 34.51 4.95
N GLY A 149 -12.40 34.35 3.94
CA GLY A 149 -11.77 35.46 3.22
C GLY A 149 -12.80 36.38 2.56
N ASN A 150 -13.77 35.79 1.85
CA ASN A 150 -14.87 36.53 1.23
C ASN A 150 -15.75 37.23 2.27
N TRP A 151 -16.04 36.57 3.40
CA TRP A 151 -16.80 37.19 4.49
C TRP A 151 -16.06 38.40 5.08
N ILE A 152 -14.76 38.28 5.33
CA ILE A 152 -13.92 39.38 5.82
C ILE A 152 -13.94 40.53 4.82
N GLU A 153 -13.66 40.29 3.53
CA GLU A 153 -13.62 41.35 2.51
C GLU A 153 -14.95 42.11 2.40
N ASN A 154 -16.08 41.41 2.51
CA ASN A 154 -17.41 42.02 2.41
C ASN A 154 -17.84 42.77 3.68
N ASN A 155 -17.32 42.40 4.86
CA ASN A 155 -17.74 42.98 6.15
C ASN A 155 -16.68 43.91 6.78
N SER A 156 -15.47 44.01 6.20
CA SER A 156 -14.41 44.92 6.66
C SER A 156 -14.37 46.25 5.90
N LYS A 157 -15.17 46.41 4.84
CA LYS A 157 -15.40 47.70 4.15
C LYS A 157 -16.19 48.64 5.07
N GLY A 158 -15.47 49.34 5.96
CA GLY A 158 -16.02 50.33 6.88
C GLY A 158 -15.27 50.51 8.21
N LEU A 159 -14.15 49.79 8.43
CA LEU A 159 -13.41 49.80 9.69
C LEU A 159 -12.02 50.47 9.64
N PHE A 160 -11.74 51.28 8.62
CA PHE A 160 -10.61 52.23 8.61
C PHE A 160 -11.07 53.59 8.10
#